data_AF-A0A1B6C1E7-F1
#
_entry.id   AF-A0A1B6C1E7-F1
#
_cell.length_a   1.000
_cell.length_b   1.000
_cell.length_c   1.000
_cell.angle_alpha   90.00
_cell.angle_beta   90.00
_cell.angle_gamma   90.00
#
_symmetry.space_group_name_H-M   'P 1'
#
loop_
_entity.id
_entity.type
_entity.pdbx_description
1 polymer ?
#
loop_
_entity_poly.entity_id
_entity_poly.type
_entity_poly.pdbx_seq_one_letter_code
_entity_poly.pdbx_strand_id
1 'polypeptide(L)'
;MVMIFTLVSAAQEWLNELSDGQRKTAQAKEEKRIQDEEEAERKRFEGKRVTVESFIAWKKDFELEMGFTLKKEKEDKNKKLTGRELFLLDKSLNQSDLKFLEDGGDTIKVDEALFADDEELDLGIDDLDIDNLNELQNDDSI
;
A
#
# COMPACT_ATOMS: atom_id res chain seq x y z
N MET A 1 77.26 -15.03 -32.41
CA MET A 1 76.76 -16.00 -31.41
C MET A 1 75.33 -15.59 -31.07
N VAL A 2 74.39 -16.53 -30.93
CA VAL A 2 72.97 -16.29 -30.55
C VAL A 2 72.03 -15.69 -31.63
N MET A 3 72.03 -16.20 -32.86
CA MET A 3 71.05 -15.79 -33.91
C MET A 3 69.84 -16.75 -34.03
N ILE A 4 70.02 -18.01 -33.66
CA ILE A 4 68.96 -19.03 -33.78
C ILE A 4 68.01 -18.94 -32.58
N PHE A 5 68.55 -18.68 -31.38
CA PHE A 5 67.75 -18.51 -30.18
C PHE A 5 66.80 -17.31 -30.28
N THR A 6 67.27 -16.17 -30.81
CA THR A 6 66.43 -14.98 -31.01
C THR A 6 65.29 -15.24 -31.99
N LEU A 7 65.54 -16.00 -33.06
CA LEU A 7 64.52 -16.44 -34.01
C LEU A 7 63.47 -17.37 -33.36
N VAL A 8 63.91 -18.33 -32.55
CA VAL A 8 63.01 -19.24 -31.83
C VAL A 8 62.20 -18.49 -30.79
N SER A 9 62.81 -17.58 -30.03
CA SER A 9 62.09 -16.75 -29.06
C SER A 9 61.07 -15.84 -29.74
N ALA A 10 61.40 -15.20 -30.85
CA ALA A 10 60.45 -14.37 -31.61
C ALA A 10 59.27 -15.20 -32.16
N ALA A 11 59.53 -16.43 -32.63
CA ALA A 11 58.47 -17.32 -33.09
C ALA A 11 57.58 -17.83 -31.95
N GLN A 12 58.15 -18.12 -30.78
CA GLN A 12 57.41 -18.49 -29.58
C GLN A 12 56.55 -17.33 -29.07
N GLU A 13 57.08 -16.12 -29.07
CA GLU A 13 56.39 -14.91 -28.65
C GLU A 13 55.21 -14.58 -29.58
N TRP A 14 55.42 -14.68 -30.90
CA TRP A 14 54.36 -14.53 -31.89
C TRP A 14 53.25 -15.57 -31.76
N LEU A 15 53.61 -16.84 -31.50
CA LEU A 15 52.64 -17.91 -31.28
C LEU A 15 51.82 -17.69 -30.01
N ASN A 16 52.47 -17.24 -28.93
CA ASN A 16 51.80 -16.91 -27.68
C ASN A 16 50.85 -15.72 -27.87
N GLU A 17 51.27 -14.68 -28.59
CA GLU A 17 50.43 -13.51 -28.87
C GLU A 17 49.18 -13.87 -29.68
N LEU A 18 49.33 -14.75 -30.69
CA LEU A 18 48.20 -15.26 -31.48
C LEU A 18 47.23 -16.10 -30.63
N SER A 19 47.78 -16.97 -29.78
CA SER A 19 47.00 -17.81 -28.85
C SER A 19 46.26 -16.96 -27.82
N ASP A 20 46.93 -15.97 -27.25
CA ASP A 20 46.37 -15.06 -26.26
C ASP A 20 45.31 -14.14 -26.86
N GLY A 21 45.48 -13.70 -28.11
CA GLY A 21 44.45 -12.95 -28.84
C GLY A 21 43.15 -13.74 -29.00
N GLN A 22 43.24 -15.03 -29.34
CA GLN A 22 42.05 -15.90 -29.43
C GLN A 22 41.42 -16.16 -28.06
N ARG A 23 42.22 -16.40 -27.01
CA ARG A 23 41.69 -16.59 -25.65
C ARG A 23 41.03 -15.32 -25.11
N LYS A 24 41.64 -14.15 -25.31
CA LYS A 24 41.09 -12.86 -24.87
C LYS A 24 39.78 -12.52 -25.56
N THR A 25 39.66 -12.78 -26.87
CA THR A 25 38.40 -12.55 -27.59
C THR A 25 37.28 -13.48 -27.12
N ALA A 26 37.60 -14.75 -26.82
CA ALA A 26 36.65 -15.68 -26.22
C ALA A 26 36.24 -15.26 -24.80
N GLN A 27 37.20 -14.86 -23.97
CA GLN A 27 36.96 -14.38 -22.59
C GLN A 27 36.14 -13.09 -22.56
N ALA A 28 36.48 -12.10 -23.39
CA ALA A 28 35.74 -10.84 -23.47
C ALA A 28 34.28 -11.05 -23.92
N LYS A 29 34.02 -12.04 -24.77
CA LYS A 29 32.65 -12.40 -25.17
C LYS A 29 31.86 -13.02 -24.02
N GLU A 30 32.50 -13.86 -23.23
CA GLU A 30 31.89 -14.49 -22.06
C GLU A 30 31.65 -13.46 -20.93
N GLU A 31 32.63 -12.61 -20.64
CA GLU A 31 32.51 -11.53 -19.66
C GLU A 31 31.38 -10.55 -20.02
N LYS A 32 31.24 -10.21 -21.32
CA LYS A 32 30.14 -9.36 -21.78
C LYS A 32 28.77 -10.04 -21.57
N ARG A 33 28.67 -11.34 -21.84
CA ARG A 33 27.44 -12.10 -21.60
C ARG A 33 27.04 -12.11 -20.13
N ILE A 34 28.02 -12.28 -19.24
CA ILE A 34 27.82 -12.26 -17.79
C ILE A 34 27.39 -10.86 -17.33
N GLN A 35 28.03 -9.79 -17.84
CA GLN A 35 27.63 -8.42 -17.50
C GLN A 35 26.20 -8.08 -17.96
N ASP A 36 25.80 -8.52 -19.16
CA ASP A 36 24.44 -8.30 -19.67
C ASP A 36 23.39 -9.02 -18.78
N GLU A 37 23.71 -10.22 -18.27
CA GLU A 37 22.86 -10.96 -17.32
C GLU A 37 22.80 -10.28 -15.94
N GLU A 38 23.93 -9.83 -15.40
CA GLU A 38 23.97 -9.10 -14.12
C GLU A 38 23.24 -7.75 -14.19
N GLU A 39 23.28 -7.04 -15.31
CA GLU A 39 22.50 -5.82 -15.53
C GLU A 39 21.00 -6.09 -15.60
N ALA A 40 20.60 -7.21 -16.21
CA ALA A 40 19.20 -7.62 -16.25
C ALA A 40 18.69 -7.99 -14.84
N GLU A 41 19.52 -8.65 -14.03
CA GLU A 41 19.19 -8.93 -12.64
C GLU A 41 19.14 -7.66 -11.78
N ARG A 42 20.11 -6.73 -11.92
CA ARG A 42 20.08 -5.45 -11.21
C ARG A 42 18.84 -4.63 -11.56
N LYS A 43 18.43 -4.59 -12.83
CA LYS A 43 17.17 -3.94 -13.24
C LYS A 43 15.92 -4.60 -12.66
N ARG A 44 15.98 -5.89 -12.33
CA ARG A 44 14.89 -6.63 -11.67
C ARG A 44 14.88 -6.43 -10.16
N PHE A 45 16.05 -6.21 -9.55
CA PHE A 45 16.23 -5.97 -8.11
C PHE A 45 16.13 -4.49 -7.72
N GLU A 46 16.21 -3.55 -8.66
CA GLU A 46 15.76 -2.18 -8.45
C GLU A 46 14.23 -2.16 -8.38
N GLY A 47 13.70 -2.46 -7.19
CA GLY A 47 12.31 -2.17 -6.86
C GLY A 47 11.99 -0.72 -7.22
N LYS A 48 10.82 -0.49 -7.82
CA LYS A 48 10.35 0.85 -8.18
C LYS A 48 10.30 1.68 -6.90
N ARG A 49 11.20 2.66 -6.72
CA ARG A 49 11.15 3.56 -5.55
C ARG A 49 9.76 4.17 -5.51
N VAL A 50 9.05 3.94 -4.42
CA VAL A 50 7.69 4.46 -4.26
C VAL A 50 7.81 5.95 -3.98
N THR A 51 7.73 6.76 -5.03
CA THR A 51 7.53 8.21 -4.94
C THR A 51 6.05 8.51 -4.70
N VAL A 52 5.72 9.69 -4.18
CA VAL A 52 4.32 10.10 -3.91
C VAL A 52 3.44 9.92 -5.16
N GLU A 53 3.94 10.30 -6.33
CA GLU A 53 3.21 10.13 -7.61
C GLU A 53 2.96 8.65 -7.95
N SER A 54 3.96 7.79 -7.75
CA SER A 54 3.82 6.36 -8.00
C SER A 54 2.85 5.69 -7.02
N PHE A 55 2.82 6.16 -5.78
CA PHE A 55 1.89 5.69 -4.75
C PHE A 55 0.46 6.11 -5.06
N ILE A 56 0.24 7.36 -5.51
CA ILE A 56 -1.08 7.84 -5.91
C ILE A 56 -1.61 7.05 -7.11
N ALA A 57 -0.77 6.76 -8.10
CA ALA A 57 -1.15 5.93 -9.24
C ALA A 57 -1.54 4.52 -8.80
N TRP A 58 -0.71 3.88 -7.95
CA TRP A 58 -1.02 2.58 -7.38
C TRP A 58 -2.30 2.59 -6.54
N LYS A 59 -2.50 3.61 -5.69
CA LYS A 59 -3.69 3.77 -4.84
C LYS A 59 -4.95 3.85 -5.69
N LYS A 60 -4.92 4.60 -6.80
CA LYS A 60 -6.04 4.71 -7.72
C LYS A 60 -6.41 3.37 -8.35
N ASP A 61 -5.42 2.60 -8.80
CA ASP A 61 -5.62 1.28 -9.38
C ASP A 61 -6.15 0.29 -8.32
N PHE A 62 -5.61 0.36 -7.10
CA PHE A 62 -6.04 -0.45 -5.97
C PHE A 62 -7.49 -0.15 -5.53
N GLU A 63 -7.88 1.13 -5.45
CA GLU A 63 -9.26 1.53 -5.12
C GLU A 63 -10.27 1.07 -6.18
N LEU A 64 -9.86 1.03 -7.44
CA LEU A 64 -10.63 0.50 -8.55
C LEU A 64 -10.79 -1.03 -8.45
N GLU A 65 -9.70 -1.75 -8.18
CA GLU A 65 -9.70 -3.22 -8.02
C GLU A 65 -10.52 -3.66 -6.79
N MET A 66 -10.36 -2.98 -5.65
CA MET A 66 -11.10 -3.26 -4.42
C MET A 66 -12.59 -2.83 -4.48
N GLY A 67 -13.00 -2.17 -5.57
CA GLY A 67 -14.37 -1.77 -5.80
C GLY A 67 -14.89 -0.73 -4.81
N PHE A 68 -14.01 0.01 -4.13
CA PHE A 68 -14.40 1.05 -3.17
C PHE A 68 -15.21 2.16 -3.86
N THR A 69 -14.87 2.49 -5.10
CA THR A 69 -15.59 3.48 -5.90
C THR A 69 -17.03 3.05 -6.20
N LEU A 70 -17.26 1.79 -6.55
CA LEU A 70 -18.60 1.25 -6.83
C LEU A 70 -19.41 0.94 -5.56
N LYS A 71 -18.76 0.51 -4.49
CA LYS A 71 -19.41 0.21 -3.20
C LYS A 71 -19.90 1.48 -2.53
N LYS A 72 -19.10 2.55 -2.51
CA LYS A 72 -19.51 3.85 -1.96
C LYS A 72 -20.73 4.41 -2.70
N GLU A 73 -20.74 4.32 -4.03
CA GLU A 73 -21.86 4.83 -4.84
C GLU A 73 -23.15 3.98 -4.75
N LYS A 74 -23.03 2.66 -4.48
CA LYS A 74 -24.18 1.76 -4.28
C LYS A 74 -24.70 1.77 -2.85
N GLU A 75 -23.81 1.88 -1.87
CA GLU A 75 -24.20 2.06 -0.47
C GLU A 75 -24.96 3.37 -0.33
N ASP A 76 -24.44 4.50 -0.81
CA ASP A 76 -25.12 5.80 -0.66
C ASP A 76 -26.52 5.86 -1.30
N LYS A 77 -26.80 5.05 -2.34
CA LYS A 77 -28.10 5.03 -3.04
C LYS A 77 -29.13 4.06 -2.43
N ASN A 78 -28.69 3.01 -1.73
CA ASN A 78 -29.56 1.99 -1.14
C ASN A 78 -29.46 1.90 0.39
N LYS A 79 -28.65 2.75 1.04
CA LYS A 79 -28.59 2.83 2.50
C LYS A 79 -29.93 3.39 2.98
N LYS A 80 -30.68 2.56 3.69
CA LYS A 80 -31.74 3.07 4.57
C LYS A 80 -31.03 4.02 5.54
N LEU A 81 -31.55 5.25 5.67
CA LEU A 81 -31.01 6.21 6.63
C LEU A 81 -30.93 5.54 8.00
N THR A 82 -29.82 5.75 8.68
CA THR A 82 -29.67 5.25 10.05
C THR A 82 -30.70 5.91 10.96
N GLY A 83 -31.05 5.27 12.08
CA GLY A 83 -32.03 5.82 13.03
C GLY A 83 -31.68 7.25 13.48
N ARG A 84 -30.38 7.53 13.64
CA ARG A 84 -29.86 8.87 13.95
C ARG A 84 -30.11 9.88 12.82
N GLU A 85 -29.85 9.50 11.57
CA GLU A 85 -30.06 10.38 10.42
C GLU A 85 -31.54 10.67 10.18
N LEU A 86 -32.41 9.68 10.37
CA LEU A 86 -33.87 9.86 10.34
C LEU A 86 -34.32 10.90 11.38
N PHE A 87 -33.82 10.79 12.60
CA PHE A 87 -34.17 11.69 13.70
C PHE A 87 -33.69 13.14 13.46
N LEU A 88 -32.55 13.32 12.80
CA LEU A 88 -32.01 14.64 12.47
C LEU A 88 -32.70 15.28 11.25
N LEU A 89 -33.11 14.48 10.27
CA LEU A 89 -33.74 14.96 9.05
C LEU A 89 -35.24 15.24 9.24
N ASP A 90 -35.94 14.38 9.98
CA ASP A 90 -37.39 14.48 10.16
C ASP A 90 -37.75 15.28 11.42
N LYS A 91 -37.92 16.61 11.24
CA LYS A 91 -38.40 17.50 12.30
C LYS A 91 -39.88 17.36 12.61
N SER A 92 -40.65 16.63 11.78
CA SER A 92 -42.09 16.43 11.99
C SER A 92 -42.38 15.42 13.11
N LEU A 93 -41.41 14.53 13.40
CA LEU A 93 -41.49 13.57 14.50
C LEU A 93 -41.61 14.26 15.87
N ASN A 94 -40.83 15.32 16.09
CA ASN A 94 -40.93 16.14 17.31
C ASN A 94 -42.32 16.77 17.50
N GLN A 95 -43.02 17.05 16.40
CA GLN A 95 -44.35 17.68 16.43
C GLN A 95 -45.46 16.63 16.64
N SER A 96 -45.31 15.43 16.09
CA SER A 96 -46.25 14.33 16.34
C SER A 96 -46.14 13.79 17.76
N ASP A 97 -44.93 13.70 18.31
CA ASP A 97 -44.69 13.20 19.68
C ASP A 97 -45.34 14.13 20.71
N LEU A 98 -45.28 15.44 20.49
CA LEU A 98 -45.91 16.43 21.35
C LEU A 98 -47.44 16.30 21.39
N LYS A 99 -48.05 15.91 20.27
CA LYS A 99 -49.50 15.67 20.18
C LYS A 99 -49.91 14.35 20.84
N PHE A 100 -49.07 13.33 20.77
CA PHE A 100 -49.30 12.04 21.43
C PHE A 100 -49.20 12.15 22.96
N LEU A 101 -48.33 13.04 23.46
CA LEU A 101 -48.21 13.40 24.88
C LEU A 101 -49.43 14.18 25.40
N GLU A 102 -50.14 14.92 24.53
CA GLU A 102 -51.26 15.79 24.91
C GLU A 102 -52.62 15.04 24.99
N ASP A 103 -52.81 13.96 24.22
CA ASP A 103 -54.11 13.26 24.06
C ASP A 103 -54.37 12.09 25.05
N GLY A 104 -53.58 11.99 26.14
CA GLY A 104 -53.98 11.21 27.32
C GLY A 104 -53.56 9.73 27.38
N GLY A 105 -52.32 9.40 27.01
CA GLY A 105 -51.73 8.08 27.27
C GLY A 105 -50.59 8.18 28.29
N ASP A 106 -50.71 7.45 29.40
CA ASP A 106 -49.71 7.29 30.47
C ASP A 106 -48.27 7.25 29.91
N THR A 107 -47.46 8.27 30.23
CA THR A 107 -46.05 8.32 29.83
C THR A 107 -45.29 7.28 30.65
N ILE A 108 -45.22 6.05 30.16
CA ILE A 108 -44.32 5.03 30.69
C ILE A 108 -42.89 5.50 30.39
N LYS A 109 -42.34 6.28 31.32
CA LYS A 109 -40.94 6.68 31.29
C LYS A 109 -40.12 5.45 31.60
N VAL A 110 -39.43 4.94 30.58
CA VAL A 110 -38.45 3.89 30.75
C VAL A 110 -37.31 4.48 31.58
N ASP A 111 -37.09 3.96 32.77
CA ASP A 111 -36.00 4.39 33.66
C ASP A 111 -34.70 3.79 33.11
N GLU A 112 -33.87 4.63 32.51
CA GLU A 112 -32.60 4.23 31.86
C GLU A 112 -31.64 3.58 32.87
N ALA A 113 -31.73 3.96 34.15
CA ALA A 113 -30.98 3.33 35.24
C ALA A 113 -31.30 1.84 35.42
N LEU A 114 -32.43 1.34 34.90
CA LEU A 114 -32.81 -0.07 34.93
C LEU A 114 -32.02 -0.93 33.92
N PHE A 115 -31.37 -0.31 32.93
CA PHE A 115 -30.61 -0.97 31.87
C PHE A 115 -29.08 -0.74 31.99
N ALA A 116 -28.66 0.10 32.94
CA ALA A 116 -27.24 0.42 33.16
C ALA A 116 -26.42 -0.78 33.67
N ASP A 117 -27.03 -1.75 34.36
CA ASP A 117 -26.34 -2.96 34.86
C ASP A 117 -26.00 -3.96 33.73
N ASP A 118 -26.63 -3.87 32.55
CA ASP A 118 -26.37 -4.76 31.41
C ASP A 118 -25.23 -4.23 30.49
N GLU A 119 -24.73 -3.02 30.71
CA GLU A 119 -23.61 -2.41 29.95
C GLU A 119 -22.22 -2.81 30.46
N GLU A 120 -22.10 -3.50 31.62
CA GLU A 120 -20.80 -4.01 32.10
C GLU A 120 -20.30 -5.23 31.29
N LEU A 121 -21.08 -5.72 30.32
CA LEU A 121 -20.71 -6.82 29.43
C LEU A 121 -20.18 -6.36 28.06
N ASP A 122 -19.58 -5.16 27.96
CA ASP A 122 -18.77 -4.81 26.79
C ASP A 122 -17.29 -5.15 27.06
N LEU A 123 -16.90 -6.37 26.73
CA LEU A 123 -15.51 -6.81 26.73
C LEU A 123 -14.77 -6.13 25.56
N GLY A 124 -14.31 -4.91 25.83
CA GLY A 124 -13.24 -4.15 25.18
C GLY A 124 -12.74 -4.65 23.83
N ILE A 125 -13.39 -4.19 22.76
CA ILE A 125 -12.74 -4.00 21.45
C ILE A 125 -12.45 -2.50 21.20
N ASP A 126 -13.17 -1.61 21.88
CA ASP A 126 -13.01 -0.15 21.75
C ASP A 126 -11.85 0.44 22.58
N ASP A 127 -11.27 -0.30 23.53
CA ASP A 127 -10.07 0.12 24.29
C ASP A 127 -8.76 0.04 23.48
N LEU A 128 -8.84 -0.37 22.21
CA LEU A 128 -7.75 -0.17 21.26
C LEU A 128 -7.99 1.16 20.54
N ASP A 129 -7.46 2.24 21.11
CA ASP A 129 -7.37 3.57 20.48
C ASP A 129 -6.55 3.51 19.17
N ILE A 130 -7.17 3.05 18.08
CA ILE A 130 -6.60 3.01 16.72
C ILE A 130 -6.44 4.44 16.16
N ASP A 131 -7.14 5.42 16.72
CA ASP A 131 -7.17 6.80 16.25
C ASP A 131 -5.92 7.63 16.62
N ASN A 132 -5.06 7.15 17.52
CA ASN A 132 -3.87 7.88 17.98
C ASN A 132 -2.60 7.63 17.14
N LEU A 133 -2.73 7.11 15.91
CA LEU A 133 -1.61 6.90 14.98
C LEU A 133 -1.41 8.03 13.96
N ASN A 134 -2.27 9.06 13.96
CA ASN A 134 -2.23 10.14 12.97
C ASN A 134 -1.47 11.41 13.40
N GLU A 135 -0.90 11.48 14.61
CA GLU A 135 -0.20 12.69 15.09
C GLU A 135 1.34 12.69 14.95
N LEU A 136 1.95 11.66 14.36
CA LEU A 136 3.43 11.61 14.18
C LEU A 136 3.95 12.04 12.81
N GLN A 137 3.18 12.81 12.01
CA GLN A 137 3.63 13.26 10.68
C GLN A 137 3.76 14.78 10.49
N ASN A 138 3.68 15.58 11.55
CA ASN A 138 3.94 17.03 11.44
C ASN A 138 5.02 17.48 12.43
N ASP A 139 6.20 16.87 12.36
CA ASP A 139 7.42 17.51 12.88
C ASP A 139 8.60 17.13 11.97
N ASP A 140 8.73 17.89 10.88
CA ASP A 140 10.03 18.19 10.24
C ASP A 140 9.81 19.41 9.32
N SER A 141 9.71 20.57 9.97
CA SER A 141 9.97 21.86 9.34
C SER A 141 10.72 22.76 10.32
N ILE A 142 12.03 22.51 10.45
CA ILE A 142 13.14 23.48 10.31
C ILE A 142 14.47 22.71 10.27
#